data_AF-A0A8K0IXV2-F1
#
_entry.id   AF-A0A8K0IXV2-F1
#
_cell.length_a   1.000
_cell.length_b   1.000
_cell.length_c   1.000
_cell.angle_alpha   90.00
_cell.angle_beta   90.00
_cell.angle_gamma   90.00
#
_symmetry.space_group_name_H-M   'P 1'
#
loop_
_entity.id
_entity.type
_entity.pdbx_description
1 polymer ?
#
loop_
_entity_poly.entity_id
_entity_poly.type
_entity_poly.pdbx_seq_one_letter_code
_entity_poly.pdbx_strand_id
1 'polypeptide(L)'
;MMMNELQIKVAQAVHVLNHDAQSCNRVAANQWLVQFQQNDAAWEVATSLLTSPDRVLPSLPLSFEVEFFAAQILRRKIQNEGYYLQVGAKDALLNALLLAAQRFSLGPPQLLTQICLALSALVLRAVEHKKPIEQLFASLQKLQSQENGNVAVLEMLTVLPEEVAEDQNGDRNIDAASRCQFTRELLSHTSTVLEFLLLQSEQRLDDGIQFRERNRKILRCLLSWVSVFAMMTSLANVWSCDFEQ
;
A
#
# COMPACT_ATOMS: atom_id res chain seq x y z
N MET A 1 4.39 -28.17 2.16
CA MET A 1 3.37 -28.84 1.32
C MET A 1 2.03 -28.09 1.38
N MET A 2 1.46 -27.87 2.58
CA MET A 2 0.18 -27.16 2.78
C MET A 2 0.12 -25.72 2.21
N MET A 3 1.18 -24.92 2.36
CA MET A 3 1.22 -23.54 1.84
C MET A 3 1.07 -23.47 0.31
N ASN A 4 1.71 -24.39 -0.41
CA ASN A 4 1.61 -24.44 -1.87
C ASN A 4 0.19 -24.81 -2.32
N GLU A 5 -0.49 -25.69 -1.59
CA GLU A 5 -1.87 -26.06 -1.90
C GLU A 5 -2.84 -24.88 -1.73
N LEU A 6 -2.67 -24.07 -0.69
CA LEU A 6 -3.49 -22.87 -0.49
C LEU A 6 -3.25 -21.83 -1.58
N GLN A 7 -2.00 -21.61 -1.99
CA GLN A 7 -1.68 -20.72 -3.11
C GLN A 7 -2.34 -21.19 -4.42
N ILE A 8 -2.30 -22.50 -4.71
CA ILE A 8 -2.97 -23.07 -5.89
C ILE A 8 -4.48 -22.83 -5.81
N LYS A 9 -5.10 -23.08 -4.64
CA LYS A 9 -6.56 -22.87 -4.45
C LYS A 9 -6.95 -21.40 -4.62
N VAL A 10 -6.15 -20.47 -4.10
CA VAL A 10 -6.37 -19.03 -4.31
C VAL A 10 -6.30 -18.68 -5.78
N ALA A 11 -5.25 -19.13 -6.48
CA ALA A 11 -5.09 -18.85 -7.91
C ALA A 11 -6.27 -19.41 -8.74
N GLN A 12 -6.71 -20.64 -8.45
CA GLN A 12 -7.87 -21.25 -9.09
C GLN A 12 -9.17 -20.50 -8.81
N ALA A 13 -9.44 -20.14 -7.55
CA ALA A 13 -10.65 -19.43 -7.18
C ALA A 13 -10.69 -18.02 -7.79
N VAL A 14 -9.55 -17.30 -7.84
CA VAL A 14 -9.45 -16.00 -8.55
C VAL A 14 -9.73 -16.18 -10.04
N HIS A 15 -9.14 -17.20 -10.67
CA HIS A 15 -9.38 -17.48 -12.09
C HIS A 15 -10.85 -17.79 -12.38
N VAL A 16 -11.49 -18.65 -11.57
CA VAL A 16 -12.91 -18.96 -11.70
C VAL A 16 -13.76 -17.71 -11.53
N LEU A 17 -13.48 -16.89 -10.52
CA LEU A 17 -14.20 -15.65 -10.26
C LEU A 17 -14.21 -14.69 -11.47
N ASN A 18 -13.08 -14.56 -12.16
CA ASN A 18 -12.93 -13.62 -13.27
C ASN A 18 -13.34 -14.17 -14.64
N HIS A 19 -13.20 -15.49 -14.87
CA HIS A 19 -13.32 -16.07 -16.22
C HIS A 19 -14.39 -17.15 -16.38
N ASP A 20 -14.96 -17.71 -15.31
CA ASP A 20 -15.95 -18.78 -15.45
C ASP A 20 -17.28 -18.24 -16.02
N ALA A 21 -17.80 -18.94 -17.04
CA ALA A 21 -19.04 -18.56 -17.72
C ALA A 21 -20.29 -18.72 -16.84
N GLN A 22 -20.26 -19.65 -15.89
CA GLN A 22 -21.37 -19.94 -15.00
C GLN A 22 -21.35 -19.01 -13.78
N SER A 23 -22.44 -18.27 -13.58
CA SER A 23 -22.58 -17.36 -12.44
C SER A 23 -22.51 -18.07 -11.09
N CYS A 24 -23.04 -19.30 -10.98
CA CYS A 24 -22.98 -20.09 -9.75
C CYS A 24 -21.55 -20.42 -9.32
N ASN A 25 -20.66 -20.75 -10.27
CA ASN A 25 -19.25 -21.03 -9.98
C ASN A 25 -18.52 -19.78 -9.51
N ARG A 26 -18.77 -18.62 -10.16
CA ARG A 26 -18.22 -17.33 -9.75
C ARG A 26 -18.66 -16.94 -8.34
N VAL A 27 -19.94 -17.15 -8.02
CA VAL A 27 -20.47 -16.89 -6.66
C VAL A 27 -19.81 -17.81 -5.63
N ALA A 28 -19.67 -19.11 -5.92
CA ALA A 28 -19.01 -20.05 -5.04
C ALA A 28 -17.52 -19.70 -4.82
N ALA A 29 -16.80 -19.33 -5.89
CA ALA A 29 -15.42 -18.88 -5.80
C ALA A 29 -15.30 -17.60 -4.96
N ASN A 30 -16.16 -16.61 -5.18
CA ASN A 30 -16.18 -15.38 -4.37
C ASN A 30 -16.45 -15.69 -2.89
N GLN A 31 -17.42 -16.55 -2.58
CA GLN A 31 -17.73 -16.95 -1.21
C GLN A 31 -16.52 -17.60 -0.53
N TRP A 32 -15.83 -18.50 -1.23
CA TRP A 32 -14.61 -19.12 -0.73
C TRP A 32 -13.50 -18.08 -0.50
N LEU A 33 -13.28 -17.14 -1.43
CA LEU A 33 -12.28 -16.09 -1.29
C LEU A 33 -12.61 -15.11 -0.14
N VAL A 34 -13.88 -14.85 0.14
CA VAL A 34 -14.33 -14.04 1.29
C VAL A 34 -14.05 -14.78 2.59
N GLN A 35 -14.32 -16.09 2.66
CA GLN A 35 -13.98 -16.91 3.83
C GLN A 35 -12.47 -17.00 4.02
N PHE A 36 -11.71 -17.17 2.94
CA PHE A 36 -10.26 -17.21 2.98
C PHE A 36 -9.64 -15.94 3.55
N GLN A 37 -10.17 -14.76 3.21
CA GLN A 37 -9.72 -13.47 3.77
C GLN A 37 -9.77 -13.41 5.30
N GLN A 38 -10.69 -14.14 5.93
CA GLN A 38 -10.83 -14.19 7.39
C GLN A 38 -9.83 -15.13 8.07
N ASN A 39 -9.16 -16.00 7.33
CA ASN A 39 -8.19 -16.95 7.87
C ASN A 39 -6.84 -16.27 8.10
N ASP A 40 -6.15 -16.63 9.18
CA ASP A 40 -4.77 -16.19 9.46
C ASP A 40 -3.79 -16.58 8.35
N ALA A 41 -4.00 -17.73 7.70
CA ALA A 41 -3.18 -18.17 6.57
C ALA A 41 -3.17 -17.18 5.40
N ALA A 42 -4.18 -16.30 5.30
CA ALA A 42 -4.24 -15.29 4.25
C ALA A 42 -3.09 -14.28 4.31
N TRP A 43 -2.55 -14.00 5.50
CA TRP A 43 -1.36 -13.18 5.67
C TRP A 43 -0.17 -13.77 4.91
N GLU A 44 0.23 -14.99 5.27
CA GLU A 44 1.40 -15.64 4.71
C GLU A 44 1.24 -15.97 3.23
N VAL A 45 0.05 -16.44 2.82
CA VAL A 45 -0.23 -16.76 1.41
C VAL A 45 -0.14 -15.51 0.54
N ALA A 46 -0.79 -14.41 0.92
CA ALA A 46 -0.79 -13.18 0.12
C ALA A 46 0.61 -12.54 0.08
N THR A 47 1.33 -12.52 1.20
CA THR A 47 2.71 -12.06 1.25
C THR A 47 3.62 -12.89 0.35
N SER A 48 3.49 -14.22 0.37
CA SER A 48 4.30 -15.10 -0.48
C SER A 48 3.99 -14.92 -1.97
N LEU A 49 2.71 -14.73 -2.35
CA LEU A 49 2.31 -14.48 -3.74
C LEU A 49 2.95 -13.20 -4.31
N LEU A 50 3.08 -12.15 -3.50
CA LEU A 50 3.68 -10.88 -3.93
C LEU A 50 5.22 -10.91 -3.95
N THR A 51 5.84 -11.66 -3.06
CA THR A 51 7.31 -11.64 -2.88
C THR A 51 8.06 -12.71 -3.65
N SER A 52 7.40 -13.77 -4.10
CA SER A 52 8.06 -14.90 -4.79
C SER A 52 8.09 -14.66 -6.31
N PRO A 53 9.26 -14.39 -6.93
CA PRO A 53 9.35 -14.06 -8.35
C PRO A 53 9.09 -15.24 -9.30
N ASP A 54 9.29 -16.49 -8.85
CA ASP A 54 9.42 -17.66 -9.73
C ASP A 54 8.47 -18.83 -9.44
N ARG A 55 7.32 -18.60 -8.77
CA ARG A 55 6.34 -19.68 -8.61
C ARG A 55 5.50 -19.83 -9.87
N VAL A 56 6.03 -20.56 -10.84
CA VAL A 56 5.19 -21.29 -11.80
C VAL A 56 4.42 -22.31 -10.98
N LEU A 57 3.19 -21.96 -10.56
CA LEU A 57 2.29 -22.97 -10.03
C LEU A 57 2.14 -24.02 -11.15
N PRO A 58 2.31 -25.32 -10.88
CA PRO A 58 2.34 -26.37 -11.91
C PRO A 58 1.13 -26.38 -12.86
N SER A 59 0.06 -25.68 -12.50
CA SER A 59 -1.21 -25.61 -13.21
C SER A 59 -1.56 -24.24 -13.82
N LEU A 60 -0.89 -23.14 -13.46
CA LEU A 60 -1.19 -21.80 -14.00
C LEU A 60 -0.04 -20.80 -13.74
N PRO A 61 0.40 -19.99 -14.72
CA PRO A 61 1.29 -18.86 -14.42
C PRO A 61 0.59 -17.91 -13.44
N LEU A 62 1.35 -17.34 -12.48
CA LEU A 62 0.82 -16.29 -11.61
C LEU A 62 0.37 -15.12 -12.49
N SER A 63 -0.95 -14.89 -12.53
CA SER A 63 -1.53 -13.79 -13.29
C SER A 63 -1.54 -12.52 -12.46
N PHE A 64 -1.54 -11.38 -13.14
CA PHE A 64 -1.76 -10.06 -12.54
C PHE A 64 -2.97 -10.07 -11.59
N GLU A 65 -4.03 -10.80 -11.93
CA GLU A 65 -5.25 -10.88 -11.11
C GLU A 65 -5.00 -11.52 -9.74
N VAL A 66 -4.14 -12.55 -9.67
CA VAL A 66 -3.79 -13.23 -8.42
C VAL A 66 -2.91 -12.32 -7.56
N GLU A 67 -1.95 -11.64 -8.16
CA GLU A 67 -1.07 -10.69 -7.46
C GLU A 67 -1.88 -9.48 -6.96
N PHE A 68 -2.79 -8.96 -7.78
CA PHE A 68 -3.69 -7.86 -7.41
C PHE A 68 -4.62 -8.26 -6.28
N PHE A 69 -5.21 -9.45 -6.33
CA PHE A 69 -6.01 -10.00 -5.24
C PHE A 69 -5.20 -10.13 -3.95
N ALA A 70 -3.96 -10.64 -4.02
CA ALA A 70 -3.08 -10.74 -2.86
C ALA A 70 -2.79 -9.37 -2.22
N ALA A 71 -2.51 -8.35 -3.02
CA ALA A 71 -2.32 -6.98 -2.52
C ALA A 71 -3.59 -6.42 -1.84
N GLN A 72 -4.77 -6.66 -2.43
CA GLN A 72 -6.05 -6.25 -1.84
C GLN A 72 -6.34 -6.95 -0.51
N ILE A 73 -6.09 -8.27 -0.43
CA ILE A 73 -6.22 -9.02 0.82
C ILE A 73 -5.33 -8.39 1.89
N LEU A 74 -4.04 -8.20 1.61
CA LEU A 74 -3.12 -7.64 2.60
C LEU A 74 -3.58 -6.27 3.07
N ARG A 75 -3.93 -5.36 2.16
CA ARG A 75 -4.47 -4.04 2.53
C ARG A 75 -5.66 -4.17 3.48
N ARG A 76 -6.64 -5.00 3.15
CA ARG A 76 -7.86 -5.18 3.97
C ARG A 76 -7.54 -5.80 5.33
N LYS A 77 -6.70 -6.83 5.38
CA LYS A 77 -6.30 -7.46 6.64
C LYS A 77 -5.51 -6.50 7.53
N ILE A 78 -4.61 -5.70 6.95
CA ILE A 78 -3.91 -4.63 7.66
C ILE A 78 -4.90 -3.61 8.21
N GLN A 79 -5.86 -3.17 7.42
CA GLN A 79 -6.86 -2.20 7.86
C GLN A 79 -7.69 -2.70 9.04
N ASN A 80 -8.10 -3.98 9.03
CA ASN A 80 -8.99 -4.57 10.02
C ASN A 80 -8.25 -5.09 11.27
N GLU A 81 -7.16 -5.83 11.06
CA GLU A 81 -6.48 -6.63 12.08
C GLU A 81 -5.06 -6.12 12.37
N GLY A 82 -4.51 -5.23 11.52
CA GLY A 82 -3.11 -4.81 11.57
C GLY A 82 -2.69 -4.12 12.87
N TYR A 83 -3.63 -3.50 13.58
CA TYR A 83 -3.37 -2.92 14.90
C TYR A 83 -2.88 -3.98 15.91
N TYR A 84 -3.47 -5.19 15.87
CA TYR A 84 -3.22 -6.28 16.81
C TYR A 84 -2.00 -7.15 16.46
N LEU A 85 -1.35 -6.90 15.31
CA LEU A 85 -0.14 -7.62 14.95
C LEU A 85 1.00 -7.29 15.91
N GLN A 86 1.77 -8.31 16.27
CA GLN A 86 3.00 -8.14 17.04
C GLN A 86 4.02 -7.30 16.25
N VAL A 87 4.84 -6.52 16.96
CA VAL A 87 5.85 -5.64 16.37
C VAL A 87 6.73 -6.36 15.34
N GLY A 88 7.25 -7.55 15.67
CA GLY A 88 8.09 -8.32 14.73
C GLY A 88 7.34 -8.79 13.47
N ALA A 89 6.02 -9.03 13.56
CA ALA A 89 5.20 -9.37 12.40
C ALA A 89 4.93 -8.14 11.52
N LYS A 90 4.74 -6.96 12.13
CA LYS A 90 4.64 -5.68 11.41
C LYS A 90 5.93 -5.39 10.64
N ASP A 91 7.10 -5.56 11.26
CA ASP A 91 8.41 -5.35 10.62
C ASP A 91 8.65 -6.33 9.46
N ALA A 92 8.31 -7.62 9.64
CA ALA A 92 8.43 -8.62 8.58
C ALA A 92 7.52 -8.28 7.39
N LEU A 93 6.29 -7.86 7.66
CA LEU A 93 5.33 -7.48 6.62
C LEU A 93 5.74 -6.18 5.90
N LEU A 94 6.28 -5.19 6.62
CA LEU A 94 6.83 -3.96 6.03
C LEU A 94 7.92 -4.30 5.02
N ASN A 95 8.90 -5.12 5.42
CA ASN A 95 9.98 -5.55 4.54
C ASN A 95 9.45 -6.32 3.32
N ALA A 96 8.48 -7.22 3.52
CA ALA A 96 7.90 -7.98 2.43
C ALA A 96 7.13 -7.10 1.41
N LEU A 97 6.38 -6.10 1.89
CA LEU A 97 5.68 -5.15 1.03
C LEU A 97 6.65 -4.21 0.30
N LEU A 98 7.76 -3.80 0.92
CA LEU A 98 8.82 -3.03 0.26
C LEU A 98 9.49 -3.84 -0.86
N LEU A 99 9.77 -5.13 -0.61
CA LEU A 99 10.28 -6.04 -1.64
C LEU A 99 9.29 -6.21 -2.79
N ALA A 100 7.99 -6.35 -2.49
CA ALA A 100 6.94 -6.41 -3.50
C ALA A 100 6.87 -5.08 -4.30
N ALA A 101 6.89 -3.93 -3.63
CA ALA A 101 6.86 -2.63 -4.30
C ALA A 101 8.06 -2.45 -5.24
N GLN A 102 9.25 -2.87 -4.81
CA GLN A 102 10.44 -2.91 -5.67
C GLN A 102 10.20 -3.78 -6.90
N ARG A 103 9.77 -5.03 -6.70
CA ARG A 103 9.49 -5.99 -7.78
C ARG A 103 8.50 -5.45 -8.81
N PHE A 104 7.44 -4.79 -8.36
CA PHE A 104 6.39 -4.27 -9.22
C PHE A 104 6.60 -2.81 -9.66
N SER A 105 7.80 -2.24 -9.49
CA SER A 105 8.11 -0.87 -9.92
C SER A 105 7.90 -0.64 -11.42
N LEU A 106 8.16 -1.66 -12.25
CA LEU A 106 7.89 -1.67 -13.69
C LEU A 106 6.65 -2.49 -14.07
N GLY A 107 5.90 -2.98 -13.08
CA GLY A 107 4.71 -3.79 -13.29
C GLY A 107 3.47 -2.95 -13.60
N PRO A 108 2.29 -3.60 -13.62
CA PRO A 108 1.02 -2.90 -13.78
C PRO A 108 0.83 -1.82 -12.70
N PRO A 109 0.61 -0.53 -13.06
CA PRO A 109 0.58 0.55 -12.08
C PRO A 109 -0.44 0.35 -10.95
N GLN A 110 -1.59 -0.24 -11.28
CA GLN A 110 -2.66 -0.52 -10.32
C GLN A 110 -2.22 -1.49 -9.22
N LEU A 111 -1.36 -2.46 -9.54
CA LEU A 111 -0.83 -3.40 -8.55
C LEU A 111 0.15 -2.70 -7.60
N LEU A 112 1.05 -1.89 -8.15
CA LEU A 112 1.96 -1.08 -7.33
C LEU A 112 1.18 -0.15 -6.39
N THR A 113 0.15 0.53 -6.88
CA THR A 113 -0.75 1.35 -6.04
C THR A 113 -1.37 0.54 -4.90
N GLN A 114 -1.88 -0.67 -5.16
CA GLN A 114 -2.47 -1.51 -4.08
C GLN A 114 -1.42 -1.93 -3.04
N ILE A 115 -0.19 -2.25 -3.46
CA ILE A 115 0.90 -2.59 -2.57
C ILE A 115 1.29 -1.38 -1.71
N CYS A 116 1.44 -0.20 -2.32
CA CYS A 116 1.76 1.04 -1.60
C CYS A 116 0.64 1.43 -0.63
N LEU A 117 -0.63 1.25 -0.99
CA LEU A 117 -1.75 1.46 -0.06
C LEU A 117 -1.74 0.49 1.12
N ALA A 118 -1.41 -0.79 0.89
CA ALA A 118 -1.20 -1.76 1.96
C ALA A 118 -0.06 -1.34 2.89
N LEU A 119 1.05 -0.86 2.33
CA LEU A 119 2.19 -0.33 3.09
C LEU A 119 1.78 0.90 3.92
N SER A 120 1.04 1.86 3.33
CA SER A 120 0.54 3.04 4.04
C SER A 120 -0.34 2.66 5.21
N ALA A 121 -1.26 1.71 5.00
CA ALA A 121 -2.16 1.24 6.04
C ALA A 121 -1.41 0.58 7.21
N LEU A 122 -0.29 -0.10 6.91
CA LEU A 122 0.57 -0.76 7.91
C LEU A 122 1.35 0.27 8.72
N VAL A 123 1.98 1.22 8.04
CA VAL A 123 2.77 2.29 8.67
C VAL A 123 1.89 3.15 9.56
N LEU A 124 0.64 3.43 9.14
CA LEU A 124 -0.36 4.12 9.95
C LEU A 124 -0.73 3.35 11.24
N ARG A 125 -0.68 2.01 11.21
CA ARG A 125 -0.97 1.12 12.36
C ARG A 125 0.28 0.69 13.13
N ALA A 126 1.45 1.23 12.76
CA ALA A 126 2.75 1.01 13.41
C ALA A 126 3.07 2.11 14.44
N VAL A 127 2.05 2.72 15.05
CA VAL A 127 2.19 3.86 15.99
C VAL A 127 3.06 3.53 17.21
N GLU A 128 3.14 2.24 17.58
CA GLU A 128 4.03 1.73 18.65
C GLU A 128 5.51 2.06 18.42
N HIS A 129 5.94 2.29 17.18
CA HIS A 129 7.34 2.61 16.84
C HIS A 129 7.73 4.06 17.16
N LYS A 130 6.83 4.87 17.76
CA LYS A 130 6.94 6.32 18.05
C LYS A 130 7.08 7.23 16.81
N LYS A 131 7.82 6.78 15.79
CA LYS A 131 8.10 7.49 14.54
C LYS A 131 8.09 6.55 13.30
N PRO A 132 6.94 5.96 12.96
CA PRO A 132 6.84 5.03 11.83
C PRO A 132 7.11 5.67 10.46
N ILE A 133 6.87 6.98 10.28
CA ILE A 133 7.18 7.67 9.02
C ILE A 133 8.69 7.82 8.84
N GLU A 134 9.42 8.18 9.90
CA GLU A 134 10.88 8.31 9.83
C GLU A 134 11.53 6.99 9.38
N GLN A 135 11.05 5.85 9.90
CA GLN A 135 11.50 4.52 9.49
C GLN A 135 11.12 4.17 8.04
N LEU A 136 9.92 4.56 7.61
CA LEU A 136 9.50 4.42 6.22
C LEU A 136 10.43 5.21 5.29
N PHE A 137 10.73 6.47 5.59
CA PHE A 137 11.60 7.31 4.76
C PHE A 137 13.03 6.74 4.66
N ALA A 138 13.57 6.20 5.74
CA ALA A 138 14.86 5.50 5.70
C ALA A 138 14.83 4.27 4.78
N SER A 139 13.69 3.56 4.72
CA SER A 139 13.49 2.43 3.82
C SER A 139 13.29 2.87 2.36
N LEU A 140 12.60 3.99 2.14
CA LEU A 140 12.42 4.59 0.82
C LEU A 140 13.75 5.06 0.22
N GLN A 141 14.66 5.61 1.01
CA GLN A 141 16.01 5.97 0.55
C GLN A 141 16.79 4.74 0.04
N LYS A 142 16.68 3.59 0.73
CA LYS A 142 17.26 2.33 0.26
C LYS A 142 16.61 1.87 -1.05
N LEU A 143 15.29 2.02 -1.16
CA LEU A 143 14.53 1.67 -2.35
C LEU A 143 14.89 2.56 -3.55
N GLN A 144 15.08 3.87 -3.36
CA GLN A 144 15.53 4.81 -4.40
C GLN A 144 16.88 4.40 -5.03
N SER A 145 17.74 3.73 -4.25
CA SER A 145 19.05 3.25 -4.73
C SER A 145 18.95 2.00 -5.59
N GLN A 146 17.75 1.39 -5.70
CA GLN A 146 17.49 0.22 -6.53
C GLN A 146 17.05 0.62 -7.94
N GLU A 147 17.21 -0.29 -8.90
CA GLU A 147 16.75 -0.09 -10.26
C GLU A 147 15.24 0.23 -10.29
N ASN A 148 14.86 1.33 -10.95
CA ASN A 148 13.47 1.81 -11.05
C ASN A 148 12.78 2.11 -9.72
N GLY A 149 13.50 2.12 -8.59
CA GLY A 149 12.92 2.30 -7.26
C GLY A 149 12.24 3.65 -7.05
N ASN A 150 12.65 4.68 -7.81
CA ASN A 150 11.98 5.98 -7.81
C ASN A 150 10.50 5.90 -8.20
N VAL A 151 10.09 4.91 -9.02
CA VAL A 151 8.68 4.72 -9.40
C VAL A 151 7.86 4.28 -8.20
N ALA A 152 8.34 3.27 -7.46
CA ALA A 152 7.70 2.82 -6.23
C ALA A 152 7.72 3.89 -5.14
N VAL A 153 8.80 4.65 -5.02
CA VAL A 153 8.90 5.74 -4.04
C VAL A 153 7.91 6.86 -4.36
N LEU A 154 7.79 7.28 -5.62
CA LEU A 154 6.81 8.30 -6.03
C LEU A 154 5.38 7.83 -5.78
N GLU A 155 5.06 6.58 -6.10
CA GLU A 155 3.74 6.01 -5.81
C GLU A 155 3.48 6.00 -4.30
N MET A 156 4.45 5.53 -3.51
CA MET A 156 4.34 5.49 -2.05
C MET A 156 4.10 6.87 -1.45
N LEU A 157 4.89 7.87 -1.85
CA LEU A 157 4.71 9.25 -1.41
C LEU A 157 3.37 9.85 -1.85
N THR A 158 2.81 9.38 -2.98
CA THR A 158 1.50 9.82 -3.46
C THR A 158 0.37 9.28 -2.59
N VAL A 159 0.39 7.97 -2.28
CA VAL A 159 -0.70 7.30 -1.57
C VAL A 159 -0.63 7.38 -0.05
N LEU A 160 0.55 7.70 0.51
CA LEU A 160 0.74 7.82 1.96
C LEU A 160 -0.18 8.87 2.60
N PRO A 161 -0.33 10.09 2.05
CA PRO A 161 -1.33 11.05 2.53
C PRO A 161 -2.77 10.61 2.22
N GLU A 162 -3.01 9.94 1.08
CA GLU A 162 -4.36 9.49 0.68
C GLU A 162 -4.94 8.49 1.69
N GLU A 163 -4.13 7.56 2.23
CA GLU A 163 -4.59 6.59 3.23
C GLU A 163 -5.00 7.26 4.54
N VAL A 164 -4.34 8.35 4.96
CA VAL A 164 -4.74 9.13 6.14
C VAL A 164 -6.12 9.74 5.93
N ALA A 165 -6.39 10.26 4.74
CA ALA A 165 -7.67 10.86 4.39
C ALA A 165 -8.80 9.81 4.30
N GLU A 166 -8.52 8.65 3.71
CA GLU A 166 -9.49 7.55 3.63
C GLU A 166 -9.85 6.97 5.01
N ASP A 167 -8.88 6.84 5.92
CA ASP A 167 -9.12 6.33 7.28
C ASP A 167 -10.03 7.27 8.09
N GLN A 168 -10.05 8.59 7.81
CA GLN A 168 -10.96 9.53 8.50
C GLN A 168 -12.43 9.33 8.18
N ASN A 169 -12.72 8.77 7.01
CA ASN A 169 -14.09 8.51 6.55
C ASN A 169 -14.61 7.15 7.03
N GLY A 170 -13.82 6.37 7.77
CA GLY A 170 -14.17 5.03 8.23
C GLY A 170 -14.05 4.86 9.74
N ASP A 171 -14.85 3.95 10.28
CA ASP A 171 -14.82 3.50 11.68
C ASP A 171 -13.67 2.47 11.88
N ARG A 172 -12.44 2.89 11.55
CA ARG A 172 -11.26 2.03 11.56
C ARG A 172 -10.51 2.23 12.88
N ASN A 173 -9.91 1.16 13.40
CA ASN A 173 -9.33 0.98 14.75
C ASN A 173 -8.15 1.93 15.14
N ILE A 174 -8.15 3.20 14.71
CA ILE A 174 -7.11 4.19 15.01
C ILE A 174 -7.77 5.44 15.60
N ASP A 175 -7.40 5.75 16.83
CA ASP A 175 -7.92 6.92 17.51
C ASP A 175 -7.45 8.24 16.85
N ALA A 176 -8.17 9.33 17.12
CA ALA A 176 -7.88 10.63 16.52
C ALA A 176 -6.50 11.19 16.90
N ALA A 177 -5.98 10.89 18.10
CA ALA A 177 -4.69 11.38 18.55
C ALA A 177 -3.54 10.68 17.79
N SER A 178 -3.62 9.37 17.62
CA SER A 178 -2.70 8.58 16.79
C SER A 178 -2.67 9.08 15.34
N ARG A 179 -3.84 9.36 14.75
CA ARG A 179 -3.93 9.93 13.38
C ARG A 179 -3.33 11.34 13.31
N CYS A 180 -3.57 12.18 14.31
CA CYS A 180 -2.99 13.52 14.39
C CYS A 180 -1.45 13.46 14.51
N GLN A 181 -0.92 12.59 15.37
CA GLN A 181 0.52 12.37 15.50
C GLN A 181 1.14 11.90 14.18
N PHE A 182 0.53 10.91 13.54
CA PHE A 182 0.97 10.42 12.23
C PHE A 182 0.99 11.53 11.18
N THR A 183 -0.08 12.33 11.10
CA THR A 183 -0.20 13.43 10.15
C THR A 183 0.88 14.49 10.40
N ARG A 184 1.15 14.83 11.66
CA ARG A 184 2.21 15.77 12.03
C ARG A 184 3.60 15.25 11.64
N GLU A 185 3.86 13.98 11.89
CA GLU A 185 5.12 13.33 11.49
C GLU A 185 5.25 13.33 9.96
N LEU A 186 4.21 12.94 9.24
CA LEU A 186 4.16 12.97 7.78
C LEU A 186 4.49 14.37 7.22
N LEU A 187 3.81 15.41 7.71
CA LEU A 187 4.02 16.78 7.26
C LEU A 187 5.42 17.32 7.62
N SER A 188 6.08 16.78 8.65
CA SER A 188 7.47 17.17 8.96
C SER A 188 8.48 16.75 7.87
N HIS A 189 8.12 15.78 7.02
CA HIS A 189 8.93 15.32 5.89
C HIS A 189 8.63 16.05 4.57
N THR A 190 7.78 17.08 4.57
CA THR A 190 7.38 17.81 3.35
C THR A 190 8.59 18.30 2.53
N SER A 191 9.62 18.85 3.19
CA SER A 191 10.82 19.33 2.48
C SER A 191 11.53 18.22 1.71
N THR A 192 11.71 17.05 2.33
CA THR A 192 12.33 15.88 1.68
C THR A 192 11.52 15.41 0.47
N VAL A 193 10.19 15.49 0.55
CA VAL A 193 9.31 15.14 -0.58
C VAL A 193 9.41 16.17 -1.70
N LEU A 194 9.40 17.47 -1.39
CA LEU A 194 9.57 18.51 -2.41
C LEU A 194 10.92 18.42 -3.11
N GLU A 195 12.00 18.16 -2.38
CA GLU A 195 13.33 17.93 -2.94
C GLU A 195 13.35 16.71 -3.88
N PHE A 196 12.74 15.60 -3.46
CA PHE A 196 12.60 14.42 -4.31
C PHE A 196 11.82 14.73 -5.59
N LEU A 197 10.67 15.40 -5.48
CA LEU A 197 9.81 15.73 -6.63
C LEU A 197 10.49 16.70 -7.60
N LEU A 198 11.25 17.67 -7.08
CA LEU A 198 12.08 18.57 -7.88
C LEU A 198 13.11 17.77 -8.68
N LEU A 199 13.85 16.87 -8.02
CA LEU A 199 14.84 16.01 -8.68
C LEU A 199 14.20 15.13 -9.76
N GLN A 200 13.02 14.55 -9.50
CA GLN A 200 12.30 13.76 -10.52
C GLN A 200 11.84 14.62 -11.71
N SER A 201 11.52 15.90 -11.49
CA SER A 201 11.07 16.80 -12.56
C SER A 201 12.19 17.21 -13.51
N GLU A 202 13.41 17.37 -12.99
CA GLU A 202 14.60 17.84 -13.73
C GLU A 202 15.26 16.75 -14.60
N GLN A 203 15.01 15.47 -14.29
CA GLN A 203 15.52 14.36 -15.09
C GLN A 203 15.04 14.48 -16.54
N ARG A 204 15.97 14.63 -17.49
CA ARG A 204 15.62 14.70 -18.91
C ARG A 204 15.16 13.33 -19.40
N LEU A 205 13.99 13.28 -20.03
CA LEU A 205 13.51 12.13 -20.77
C LEU A 205 13.42 12.53 -22.24
N ASP A 206 14.01 11.72 -23.12
CA ASP A 206 13.95 11.95 -24.57
C ASP A 206 12.55 11.62 -25.14
N ASP A 207 11.72 10.89 -24.38
CA ASP A 207 10.35 10.55 -24.73
C ASP A 207 9.34 11.53 -24.09
N GLY A 208 8.70 12.35 -24.93
CA GLY A 208 7.69 13.32 -24.51
C GLY A 208 6.44 12.71 -23.87
N ILE A 209 6.11 11.44 -24.14
CA ILE A 209 4.98 10.76 -23.50
C ILE A 209 5.34 10.40 -22.07
N GLN A 210 6.48 9.74 -21.86
CA GLN A 210 6.97 9.38 -20.52
C GLN A 210 7.19 10.62 -19.64
N PHE A 211 7.69 11.71 -20.23
CA PHE A 211 7.82 12.99 -19.54
C PHE A 211 6.47 13.51 -19.03
N ARG A 212 5.41 13.48 -19.86
CA ARG A 212 4.06 13.91 -19.43
C ARG A 212 3.47 13.00 -18.36
N GLU A 213 3.63 11.69 -18.49
CA GLU A 213 3.14 10.74 -17.49
C GLU A 213 3.82 10.93 -16.14
N ARG A 214 5.14 11.12 -16.13
CA ARG A 214 5.90 11.43 -14.92
C ARG A 214 5.45 12.74 -14.29
N ASN A 215 5.31 13.82 -15.06
CA ASN A 215 4.83 15.10 -14.54
C ASN A 215 3.41 14.98 -13.96
N ARG A 216 2.54 14.18 -14.57
CA ARG A 216 1.21 13.89 -14.02
C ARG A 216 1.30 13.20 -12.65
N LYS A 217 2.22 12.23 -12.50
CA LYS A 217 2.46 11.55 -11.20
C LYS A 217 3.04 12.52 -10.16
N ILE A 218 4.00 13.37 -10.54
CA ILE A 218 4.57 14.41 -9.67
C ILE A 218 3.49 15.36 -9.17
N LEU A 219 2.65 15.89 -10.07
CA LEU A 219 1.55 16.79 -9.70
C LEU A 219 0.51 16.11 -8.83
N ARG A 220 0.21 14.82 -9.08
CA ARG A 220 -0.68 14.04 -8.23
C ARG A 220 -0.10 13.89 -6.81
N CYS A 221 1.19 13.58 -6.70
CA CYS A 221 1.88 13.52 -5.42
C CYS A 221 1.81 14.88 -4.69
N LEU A 222 2.12 15.99 -5.37
CA LEU A 222 1.99 17.32 -4.77
C LEU A 222 0.56 17.59 -4.27
N LEU A 223 -0.44 17.24 -5.07
CA LEU A 223 -1.83 17.47 -4.72
C LEU A 223 -2.25 16.65 -3.49
N SER A 224 -1.80 15.39 -3.34
CA SER A 224 -2.13 14.58 -2.16
C SER A 224 -1.56 15.17 -0.87
N TRP A 225 -0.33 15.71 -0.91
CA TRP A 225 0.29 16.39 0.22
C TRP A 225 -0.40 17.71 0.58
N VAL A 226 -0.74 18.52 -0.41
CA VAL A 226 -1.49 19.78 -0.20
C VAL A 226 -2.86 19.50 0.42
N SER A 227 -3.53 18.42 -0.01
CA SER A 227 -4.87 18.04 0.49
C SER A 227 -4.82 17.69 1.97
N VAL A 228 -3.83 16.91 2.42
CA VAL A 228 -3.67 16.56 3.83
C VAL A 228 -3.25 17.77 4.68
N PHE A 229 -2.41 18.66 4.15
CA PHE A 229 -2.07 19.92 4.83
C PHE A 229 -3.31 20.81 5.03
N ALA A 230 -4.15 20.95 4.01
CA ALA A 230 -5.41 21.70 4.09
C ALA A 230 -6.37 21.08 5.12
N MET A 231 -6.40 19.75 5.22
CA MET A 231 -7.23 19.07 6.22
C MET A 231 -6.71 19.25 7.66
N MET A 232 -5.38 19.23 7.86
CA MET A 232 -4.80 19.48 9.18
C MET A 232 -5.07 20.90 9.67
N THR A 233 -5.01 21.88 8.76
CA THR A 233 -5.29 23.30 9.08
C THR A 233 -6.77 23.57 9.31
N SER A 234 -7.68 22.91 8.59
CA SER A 234 -9.12 22.99 8.88
C SER A 234 -9.47 22.35 10.22
N LEU A 235 -8.86 21.21 10.57
CA LEU A 235 -9.01 20.59 11.89
C LEU A 235 -8.42 21.48 12.99
N ALA A 236 -7.24 22.09 12.81
CA ALA A 236 -6.70 23.02 13.80
C ALA A 236 -7.68 24.18 14.13
N ASN A 237 -8.45 24.63 13.13
CA ASN A 237 -9.50 25.65 13.32
C ASN A 237 -10.77 25.11 14.01
N VAL A 238 -11.08 23.82 13.85
CA VAL A 238 -12.22 23.16 14.53
C VAL A 238 -11.88 22.83 15.99
N TRP A 239 -10.66 22.37 16.26
CA TRP A 239 -10.22 21.95 17.59
C TRP A 239 -9.68 23.11 18.45
N SER A 240 -9.37 24.28 17.86
CA SER A 240 -9.05 25.50 18.63
C SER A 240 -10.27 26.10 19.36
N CYS A 241 -11.50 25.67 19.04
CA CYS A 241 -12.69 26.11 19.77
C CYS A 241 -13.03 25.27 21.01
N ASP A 242 -12.40 24.10 21.21
CA ASP A 242 -12.75 23.16 22.29
C ASP A 242 -11.68 23.06 23.40
N PHE A 243 -10.64 23.90 23.38
CA PHE A 243 -9.60 23.94 24.44
C PHE A 243 -9.54 25.27 25.23
N GLU A 244 -10.48 26.20 25.00
CA GLU A 244 -10.75 27.34 25.87
C GLU A 244 -12.12 27.19 26.55
N GLN A 245 -12.20 26.30 27.54
CA GLN A 245 -13.20 26.34 28.62
C GLN A 245 -12.73 25.54 29.84
#